data_AF-A0A1V5E995-F1
#
_entry.id   AF-A0A1V5E995-F1
#
_cell.length_a   1.000
_cell.length_b   1.000
_cell.length_c   1.000
_cell.angle_alpha   90.00
_cell.angle_beta   90.00
_cell.angle_gamma   90.00
#
_symmetry.space_group_name_H-M   'P 1'
#
loop_
_entity.id
_entity.type
_entity.pdbx_description
1 polymer ?
#
loop_
_entity_poly.entity_id
_entity_poly.type
_entity_poly.pdbx_seq_one_letter_code
_entity_poly.pdbx_strand_id
1 'polypeptide(L)'
;MTPAKLYQIANIPLECPEYPTRVTEIKGCRFLPPVFLSMGRLYLIVVTFKKWWTPKEGFYHVPAAKYATWISRFVLKAQSADSESGGRCFIFECYEGTPPIDAQPFRYGEKGKKVPE
;
A
#
# COMPACT_ATOMS: atom_id res chain seq x y z
N MET A 1 -11.60 -14.76 26.32
CA MET A 1 -11.77 -13.86 25.16
C MET A 1 -10.52 -13.00 25.04
N THR A 2 -9.75 -13.17 23.97
CA THR A 2 -8.57 -12.33 23.69
C THR A 2 -9.07 -10.95 23.23
N PRO A 3 -8.54 -9.83 23.74
CA PRO A 3 -8.98 -8.51 23.31
C PRO A 3 -8.69 -8.33 21.82
N ALA A 4 -9.64 -7.78 21.07
CA ALA A 4 -9.48 -7.52 19.65
C ALA A 4 -8.29 -6.58 19.40
N LYS A 5 -7.36 -6.98 18.54
CA LYS A 5 -6.23 -6.14 18.18
C LYS A 5 -6.68 -5.13 17.13
N LEU A 6 -6.69 -3.84 17.51
CA LEU A 6 -7.01 -2.77 16.57
C LEU A 6 -5.88 -2.61 15.54
N TYR A 7 -6.22 -2.72 14.27
CA TYR A 7 -5.29 -2.45 13.17
C TYR A 7 -5.60 -1.08 12.58
N GLN A 8 -4.62 -0.17 12.65
CA GLN A 8 -4.70 1.11 11.95
C GLN A 8 -4.61 0.87 10.45
N ILE A 9 -5.49 1.53 9.68
CA ILE A 9 -5.35 1.51 8.22
C ILE A 9 -4.06 2.24 7.84
N ALA A 10 -3.24 1.60 7.00
CA ALA A 10 -2.00 2.19 6.53
C ALA A 10 -2.25 3.52 5.81
N ASN A 11 -1.44 4.53 6.14
CA ASN A 11 -1.55 5.89 5.58
C ASN A 11 -1.08 6.00 4.12
N ILE A 12 -0.64 4.89 3.51
CA ILE A 12 -0.21 4.85 2.12
C ILE A 12 -1.30 4.13 1.32
N PRO A 13 -1.97 4.80 0.37
CA PRO A 13 -2.99 4.16 -0.44
C PRO A 13 -2.37 3.14 -1.40
N LEU A 14 -3.15 2.12 -1.74
CA LEU A 14 -2.86 1.22 -2.84
C LEU A 14 -3.35 1.82 -4.15
N GLU A 15 -2.56 1.59 -5.19
CA GLU A 15 -2.89 1.90 -6.57
C GLU A 15 -3.50 0.68 -7.24
N CYS A 16 -4.58 0.87 -8.01
CA CYS A 16 -5.21 -0.17 -8.82
C CYS A 16 -5.39 0.38 -10.24
N PRO A 17 -4.44 0.11 -11.16
CA PRO A 17 -4.52 0.62 -12.53
C PRO A 17 -5.76 0.09 -13.25
N GLU A 18 -6.55 1.00 -13.82
CA GLU A 18 -7.73 0.67 -14.65
C GLU A 18 -7.33 0.06 -15.99
N TYR A 19 -6.10 0.33 -16.45
CA TYR A 19 -5.52 -0.22 -17.68
C TYR A 19 -4.10 -0.71 -17.39
N PRO A 20 -3.55 -1.60 -18.23
CA PRO A 20 -2.13 -1.93 -18.15
C PRO A 20 -1.27 -0.67 -18.31
N THR A 21 -0.47 -0.36 -17.28
CA THR A 21 0.28 0.90 -17.19
C THR A 21 1.77 0.62 -17.27
N ARG A 22 2.46 1.29 -18.20
CA ARG A 22 3.92 1.31 -18.27
C ARG A 22 4.46 2.47 -17.43
N VAL A 23 5.26 2.16 -16.43
CA VAL A 23 5.90 3.11 -15.53
C VAL A 23 7.38 3.23 -15.88
N THR A 24 7.80 4.43 -16.26
CA THR A 24 9.21 4.76 -16.52
C THR A 24 9.81 5.63 -15.43
N GLU A 25 9.00 6.45 -14.76
CA GLU A 25 9.44 7.36 -13.70
C GLU A 25 8.30 7.64 -12.71
N ILE A 26 8.62 7.74 -11.42
CA ILE A 26 7.70 8.20 -10.37
C ILE A 26 8.45 9.22 -9.50
N LYS A 27 7.99 10.47 -9.45
CA LYS A 27 8.58 11.54 -8.62
C LYS A 27 10.11 11.65 -8.78
N GLY A 28 10.62 11.64 -10.02
CA GLY A 28 12.07 11.69 -10.31
C GLY A 28 12.83 10.37 -10.13
N CYS A 29 12.17 9.32 -9.63
CA CYS A 29 12.76 7.99 -9.50
C CYS A 29 12.54 7.19 -10.79
N ARG A 30 13.63 6.94 -11.55
CA ARG A 30 13.57 6.25 -12.85
C ARG A 30 13.69 4.74 -12.73
N PHE A 31 12.93 4.03 -13.57
CA PHE A 31 12.95 2.59 -13.69
C PHE A 31 13.58 2.16 -15.01
N LEU A 32 14.68 1.43 -14.93
CA LEU A 32 15.43 0.90 -16.07
C LEU A 32 15.75 -0.59 -15.79
N PRO A 33 15.04 -1.54 -16.42
CA PRO A 33 14.00 -1.37 -17.44
C PRO A 33 12.67 -0.77 -16.91
N PRO A 34 11.79 -0.25 -17.79
CA PRO A 34 10.44 0.18 -17.41
C PRO A 34 9.63 -0.94 -16.75
N VAL A 35 8.75 -0.58 -15.82
CA VAL A 35 7.90 -1.52 -15.08
C VAL A 35 6.51 -1.54 -15.69
N PHE A 36 5.93 -2.72 -15.86
CA PHE A 36 4.56 -2.88 -16.34
C PHE A 36 3.64 -3.29 -15.19
N LEU A 37 2.64 -2.47 -14.91
CA LEU A 37 1.59 -2.75 -13.94
C LEU A 37 0.39 -3.33 -14.67
N SER A 38 0.01 -4.55 -14.32
CA SER A 38 -1.17 -5.22 -14.83
C SER A 38 -2.45 -4.61 -14.26
N MET A 39 -3.48 -4.52 -15.10
CA MET A 39 -4.85 -4.16 -14.71
C MET A 39 -5.40 -5.17 -13.68
N GLY A 40 -6.24 -4.70 -12.76
CA GLY A 40 -6.92 -5.55 -11.77
C GLY A 40 -6.00 -6.10 -10.66
N ARG A 41 -4.78 -5.56 -10.54
CA ARG A 41 -3.85 -5.86 -9.45
C ARG A 41 -3.68 -4.64 -8.56
N LEU A 42 -3.49 -4.90 -7.27
CA LEU A 42 -3.19 -3.87 -6.29
C LEU A 42 -1.68 -3.67 -6.19
N TYR A 43 -1.25 -2.42 -6.16
CA TYR A 43 0.15 -2.05 -6.00
C TYR A 43 0.33 -1.10 -4.84
N LEU A 44 1.38 -1.30 -4.06
CA LEU A 44 1.86 -0.32 -3.10
C LEU A 44 3.10 0.35 -3.67
N ILE A 45 3.01 1.66 -3.88
CA ILE A 45 4.08 2.47 -4.45
C ILE A 45 4.60 3.41 -3.36
N VAL A 46 5.88 3.28 -3.03
CA VAL A 46 6.50 4.06 -1.95
C VAL A 46 7.74 4.77 -2.46
N VAL A 47 7.77 6.10 -2.31
CA VAL A 47 8.97 6.91 -2.54
C VAL A 47 9.55 7.31 -1.18
N THR A 48 10.82 7.01 -0.95
CA THR A 48 11.49 7.25 0.32
C THR A 48 12.98 7.52 0.14
N PHE A 49 13.61 8.24 1.07
CA PHE A 49 15.07 8.42 1.11
C PHE A 49 15.79 7.26 1.83
N LYS A 50 15.04 6.28 2.35
CA LYS A 50 15.63 5.08 2.95
C LYS A 50 16.17 4.18 1.84
N LYS A 51 17.39 3.65 2.04
CA LYS A 51 18.00 2.66 1.15
C LYS A 51 17.15 1.39 0.98
N TRP A 52 16.39 1.04 2.03
CA TRP A 52 15.54 -0.13 2.12
C TRP A 52 14.20 0.22 2.76
N TRP A 53 13.13 -0.37 2.24
CA TRP A 53 11.79 -0.21 2.76
C TRP A 53 10.99 -1.50 2.54
N THR A 54 10.27 -1.94 3.57
CA THR A 54 9.46 -3.18 3.53
C THR A 54 8.06 -2.88 4.05
N PRO A 55 7.01 -3.25 3.31
CA PRO A 55 5.64 -3.10 3.77
C PRO A 55 5.32 -4.07 4.90
N LYS A 56 4.25 -3.78 5.64
CA LYS A 56 3.73 -4.67 6.69
C LYS A 56 2.33 -5.12 6.32
N GLU A 57 1.97 -6.34 6.70
CA GLU A 57 0.58 -6.81 6.63
C GLU A 57 -0.35 -5.87 7.41
N GLY A 58 -1.57 -5.70 6.91
CA GLY A 58 -2.53 -4.79 7.51
C GLY A 58 -3.64 -4.39 6.57
N PHE A 59 -4.51 -3.50 7.06
CA PHE A 59 -5.52 -2.86 6.24
C PHE A 59 -4.91 -1.70 5.45
N TYR A 60 -5.22 -1.63 4.16
CA TYR A 60 -4.83 -0.54 3.28
C TYR A 60 -6.05 0.01 2.53
N HIS A 61 -6.03 1.32 2.26
CA HIS A 61 -7.05 1.95 1.42
C HIS A 61 -6.79 1.68 -0.06
N VAL A 62 -7.85 1.42 -0.82
CA VAL A 62 -7.85 1.38 -2.29
C VAL A 62 -8.73 2.54 -2.77
N PRO A 63 -8.19 3.76 -2.95
CA PRO A 63 -9.01 4.95 -3.22
C PRO A 63 -9.85 4.83 -4.49
N ALA A 64 -9.27 4.28 -5.57
CA ALA A 64 -9.95 4.09 -6.84
C ALA A 64 -11.25 3.26 -6.70
N ALA A 65 -11.24 2.28 -5.79
CA ALA A 65 -12.39 1.40 -5.55
C ALA A 65 -13.17 1.75 -4.28
N LYS A 66 -12.80 2.83 -3.57
CA LYS A 66 -13.47 3.36 -2.37
C LYS A 66 -13.66 2.36 -1.22
N TYR A 67 -12.76 1.38 -1.08
CA TYR A 67 -12.78 0.42 0.03
C TYR A 67 -11.42 0.33 0.75
N ALA A 68 -11.38 -0.40 1.86
CA ALA A 68 -10.16 -0.81 2.52
C ALA A 68 -10.11 -2.34 2.58
N THR A 69 -8.95 -2.94 2.36
CA THR A 69 -8.78 -4.41 2.33
C THR A 69 -7.55 -4.83 3.12
N TRP A 70 -7.56 -6.07 3.58
CA TRP A 70 -6.44 -6.69 4.27
C TRP A 70 -5.43 -7.23 3.27
N ILE A 71 -4.21 -6.67 3.29
CA ILE A 71 -3.09 -7.19 2.51
C ILE A 71 -2.25 -8.10 3.40
N SER A 72 -2.16 -9.36 3.00
CA SER A 72 -1.40 -10.39 3.70
C SER A 72 -0.02 -10.64 3.08
N ARG A 73 0.21 -10.19 1.84
CA ARG A 73 1.47 -10.44 1.15
C ARG A 73 1.82 -9.33 0.18
N PHE A 74 3.12 -9.03 0.14
CA PHE A 74 3.72 -8.07 -0.78
C PHE A 74 4.84 -8.76 -1.54
N VAL A 75 4.88 -8.56 -2.85
CA VAL A 75 5.96 -9.02 -3.71
C VAL A 75 6.62 -7.80 -4.31
N LEU A 76 7.92 -7.60 -4.03
CA LEU A 76 8.67 -6.51 -4.66
C LEU A 76 8.69 -6.74 -6.17
N LYS A 77 8.00 -5.88 -6.90
CA LYS A 77 7.90 -5.92 -8.36
C LYS A 77 9.08 -5.21 -8.99
N ALA A 78 9.44 -4.04 -8.45
CA ALA A 78 10.51 -3.21 -8.95
C ALA A 78 11.03 -2.23 -7.90
N GLN A 79 12.29 -1.86 -8.09
CA GLN A 79 12.97 -0.82 -7.34
C GLN A 79 13.63 0.12 -8.36
N SER A 80 13.45 1.43 -8.18
CA SER A 80 14.10 2.42 -9.04
C SER A 80 15.59 2.52 -8.74
N ALA A 81 16.34 3.13 -9.66
CA ALA A 81 17.61 3.76 -9.31
C ALA A 81 17.37 4.92 -8.33
N ASP A 82 18.44 5.40 -7.69
CA ASP A 82 18.36 6.61 -6.88
C ASP A 82 18.03 7.81 -7.78
N SER A 83 17.07 8.62 -7.36
CA SER A 83 16.81 9.91 -7.98
C SER A 83 17.95 10.89 -7.70
N GLU A 84 18.01 11.99 -8.44
CA GLU A 84 18.99 13.06 -8.19
C GLU A 84 18.89 13.64 -6.78
N SER A 85 17.70 13.60 -6.17
CA SER A 85 17.46 13.99 -4.78
C SER A 85 17.84 12.91 -3.75
N GLY A 86 18.34 11.75 -4.17
CA GLY A 86 18.66 10.62 -3.31
C GLY A 86 17.44 9.80 -2.85
N GLY A 87 16.27 10.06 -3.42
CA GLY A 87 15.05 9.30 -3.19
C GLY A 87 15.04 8.01 -4.00
N ARG A 88 14.31 7.01 -3.53
CA ARG A 88 14.12 5.73 -4.19
C ARG A 88 12.66 5.32 -4.16
N CYS A 89 12.19 4.75 -5.26
CA CYS A 89 10.83 4.25 -5.40
C CYS A 89 10.82 2.71 -5.36
N PHE A 90 9.92 2.16 -4.55
CA PHE A 90 9.66 0.74 -4.46
C PHE A 90 8.21 0.48 -4.90
N ILE A 91 8.03 -0.48 -5.80
CA ILE A 91 6.71 -0.94 -6.25
C ILE A 91 6.54 -2.37 -5.77
N PHE A 92 5.52 -2.60 -4.94
CA PHE A 92 5.12 -3.92 -4.51
C PHE A 92 3.79 -4.29 -5.16
N GLU A 93 3.67 -5.51 -5.65
CA GLU A 93 2.38 -6.12 -5.96
C GLU A 93 1.79 -6.68 -4.66
N CYS A 94 0.55 -6.31 -4.38
CA CYS A 94 -0.14 -6.60 -3.13
C CYS A 94 -1.17 -7.71 -3.34
N TYR A 95 -1.22 -8.65 -2.40
CA TYR A 95 -2.16 -9.75 -2.41
C TYR A 95 -3.07 -9.67 -1.20
N GLU A 96 -4.37 -9.58 -1.48
CA GLU A 96 -5.40 -9.69 -0.46
C GLU A 96 -5.34 -11.05 0.21
N GLY A 97 -5.71 -11.10 1.48
CA GLY A 97 -5.84 -12.35 2.23
C GLY A 97 -6.89 -12.24 3.31
N THR A 98 -7.03 -13.29 4.09
CA THR A 98 -7.95 -13.30 5.23
C THR A 98 -7.34 -12.52 6.40
N PRO A 99 -8.01 -11.49 6.92
CA PRO A 99 -7.56 -10.83 8.14
C PRO A 99 -7.63 -11.79 9.34
N PRO A 100 -6.78 -11.61 10.36
CA PRO A 100 -6.93 -12.30 11.65
C PRO A 100 -8.35 -12.11 12.21
N ILE A 101 -8.88 -13.11 12.93
CA ILE A 101 -10.25 -13.10 13.50
C ILE A 101 -10.52 -11.86 14.36
N ASP A 102 -9.48 -11.36 15.02
CA ASP A 102 -9.52 -10.22 15.92
C ASP A 102 -9.18 -8.88 15.23
N ALA A 103 -8.90 -8.89 13.93
CA ALA A 103 -8.50 -7.72 13.17
C ALA A 103 -9.71 -6.94 12.65
N GLN A 104 -9.97 -5.78 13.27
CA GLN A 104 -10.92 -4.80 12.75
C GLN A 104 -10.17 -3.57 12.22
N PRO A 105 -10.54 -3.06 11.03
CA PRO A 105 -9.95 -1.84 10.50
C PRO A 105 -10.38 -0.64 11.35
N PHE A 106 -9.44 0.08 11.94
CA PHE A 106 -9.72 1.33 12.61
C PHE A 106 -9.60 2.50 11.62
N ARG A 107 -10.71 3.20 11.33
CA ARG A 107 -10.68 4.45 10.53
C ARG A 107 -10.21 5.60 11.42
N TYR A 108 -9.02 6.15 11.15
CA TYR A 108 -8.63 7.43 11.73
C TYR A 108 -9.46 8.54 11.07
N GLY A 109 -10.53 8.97 11.74
CA GLY A 109 -11.48 9.93 11.16
C GLY A 109 -12.64 10.36 12.07
N GLU A 110 -12.99 9.63 13.12
CA GLU A 110 -13.96 10.11 14.10
C GLU A 110 -13.21 10.62 15.34
N LYS A 111 -13.01 11.94 15.39
CA LYS A 111 -12.78 12.62 16.68
C LYS A 111 -13.95 12.24 17.59
N GLY A 112 -13.61 11.50 18.64
CA GLY A 112 -14.40 11.17 19.82
C GLY A 112 -15.86 11.62 19.83
N LYS A 113 -16.77 10.66 19.65
CA LYS A 113 -17.95 10.58 20.50
C LYS A 113 -18.13 9.13 20.93
N LYS A 114 -18.25 8.91 22.24
CA LYS A 114 -18.86 7.70 22.80
C LYS A 114 -20.21 7.54 22.10
N VAL A 115 -20.46 6.38 21.51
CA VAL A 115 -21.83 5.94 21.22
C VAL A 115 -22.39 5.46 22.57
N PRO A 116 -23.41 6.10 23.16
CA PRO A 116 -24.13 5.53 24.28
C PRO A 116 -25.01 4.38 23.78
N GLU A 117 -25.18 3.39 24.65
CA GLU A 117 -26.10 2.24 24.53
C GLU A 117 -27.53 2.64 24.12
#